data_AF-A0A2M7UNI1-F1
#
_entry.id   AF-A0A2M7UNI1-F1
#
_cell.length_a   1.000
_cell.length_b   1.000
_cell.length_c   1.000
_cell.angle_alpha   90.00
_cell.angle_beta   90.00
_cell.angle_gamma   90.00
#
_symmetry.space_group_name_H-M   'P 1'
#
loop_
_entity.id
_entity.type
_entity.pdbx_description
1 polymer ?
#
loop_
_entity_poly.entity_id
_entity_poly.type
_entity_poly.pdbx_seq_one_letter_code
_entity_poly.pdbx_strand_id
1 'polypeptide(L)'
;MVKRKERFLFSFPIKIFYNHSVLKSLKQILKNRGVTLVEVLIASSLFAIAVVVAGDILVSDVQLEKKTSIQNTLASEMRIILQQISSEIQNGTIDYDEYYSVCVLQNNCKSGVSTSAFYGFYNGVYGSRFYDPGRSLDGAATNNPEDLGAECSFPTPQNGKECEVVYNLSVDLNTGQNPFTGDPNDANAFCDKKNGNRGVCNQITGGSVNVDKLFILDKTGTRKTMIAKKLIRNVEGGESDYALGKVVMNGKDYDQNGVMDIFSCADGYKCYNESSIIAKLSPFKMIVKDADFVTPWSTDLTSAFEGSANSSTFVPITPLFATVKDVQFIIHPLEDPYKAYAEADMKGQPSVTIVITMGLASPAAKNYPGAFPDITLQTTVAAGVTTRIDSYPPVVELKDAASKNWLKDMIDSLPEQLSLQAVP
;
A
#
# COMPACT_ATOMS: atom_id res chain seq x y z
N MET A 1 -17.65 -7.84 30.99
CA MET A 1 -17.08 -9.09 30.42
C MET A 1 -17.91 -10.28 30.86
N VAL A 2 -18.89 -10.68 30.05
CA VAL A 2 -19.80 -11.80 30.34
C VAL A 2 -19.24 -13.04 29.62
N LYS A 3 -18.71 -14.02 30.37
CA LYS A 3 -18.33 -15.33 29.84
C LYS A 3 -19.60 -16.11 29.50
N ARG A 4 -20.04 -16.01 28.24
CA ARG A 4 -21.11 -16.87 27.71
C ARG A 4 -20.49 -18.23 27.35
N LYS A 5 -20.82 -19.23 28.15
CA LYS A 5 -20.42 -20.64 27.97
C LYS A 5 -21.41 -21.28 27.00
N GLU A 6 -21.17 -21.14 25.69
CA GLU A 6 -21.99 -21.82 24.68
C GLU A 6 -21.65 -23.31 24.66
N ARG A 7 -22.59 -24.12 25.17
CA ARG A 7 -22.61 -25.57 24.95
C ARG A 7 -23.18 -25.79 23.55
N PHE A 8 -22.32 -26.03 22.57
CA PHE A 8 -22.72 -26.65 21.31
C PHE A 8 -23.06 -28.12 21.58
N LEU A 9 -24.32 -28.39 21.93
CA LEU A 9 -24.90 -29.72 21.83
C LEU A 9 -25.34 -29.92 20.38
N PHE A 10 -24.47 -30.51 19.56
CA PHE A 10 -24.89 -31.12 18.30
C PHE A 10 -25.78 -32.32 18.63
N SER A 11 -27.07 -32.09 18.80
CA SER A 11 -28.08 -33.14 18.74
C SER A 11 -28.39 -33.38 17.26
N PHE A 12 -27.63 -34.26 16.63
CA PHE A 12 -28.08 -34.90 15.40
C PHE A 12 -29.08 -35.99 15.82
N PRO A 13 -30.38 -35.86 15.51
CA PRO A 13 -31.30 -36.98 15.66
C PRO A 13 -30.96 -37.99 14.55
N ILE A 14 -30.04 -38.90 14.84
CA ILE A 14 -29.87 -40.11 14.04
C ILE A 14 -31.15 -40.92 14.27
N LYS A 15 -32.20 -40.66 13.49
CA LYS A 15 -33.31 -41.60 13.30
C LYS A 15 -32.72 -42.79 12.55
N ILE A 16 -32.11 -43.72 13.30
CA ILE A 16 -31.83 -45.05 12.77
C ILE A 16 -33.19 -45.65 12.49
N PHE A 17 -33.63 -45.61 11.23
CA PHE A 17 -34.78 -46.35 10.77
C PHE A 17 -34.43 -47.84 10.86
N TYR A 18 -34.57 -48.41 12.06
CA TYR A 18 -34.58 -49.84 12.23
C TYR A 18 -35.82 -50.36 11.52
N ASN A 19 -35.62 -50.91 10.34
CA ASN A 19 -36.67 -51.57 9.60
C ASN A 19 -37.17 -52.75 10.46
N HIS A 20 -38.35 -52.59 11.04
CA HIS A 20 -38.93 -53.51 12.04
C HIS A 20 -39.08 -54.95 11.50
N SER A 21 -39.07 -55.10 10.17
CA SER A 21 -39.02 -56.37 9.42
C SER A 21 -37.70 -57.15 9.61
N VAL A 22 -36.56 -56.45 9.64
CA VAL A 22 -35.23 -57.06 9.76
C VAL A 22 -35.03 -57.64 11.17
N LEU A 23 -35.53 -56.93 12.19
CA LEU A 23 -35.51 -57.38 13.59
C LEU A 23 -36.34 -58.65 13.84
N LYS A 24 -37.48 -58.81 13.14
CA LYS A 24 -38.29 -60.05 13.22
C LYS A 24 -37.58 -61.24 12.57
N SER A 25 -36.93 -61.03 11.42
CA SER A 25 -36.20 -62.08 10.71
C SER A 25 -34.96 -62.56 11.49
N LEU A 26 -34.22 -61.64 12.12
CA LEU A 26 -33.08 -61.99 12.99
C LEU A 26 -33.48 -62.84 14.20
N LYS A 27 -34.62 -62.56 14.83
CA LYS A 27 -35.15 -63.35 15.96
C LYS A 27 -35.51 -64.79 15.57
N GLN A 28 -35.96 -65.02 14.34
CA GLN A 28 -36.34 -66.35 13.88
C GLN A 28 -35.11 -67.24 13.61
N ILE A 29 -34.01 -66.64 13.15
CA ILE A 29 -32.75 -67.34 12.82
C ILE A 29 -31.98 -67.75 14.09
N LEU A 30 -32.00 -66.91 15.13
CA LEU A 30 -31.30 -67.17 16.40
C LEU A 30 -31.94 -68.25 17.27
N LYS A 31 -33.19 -68.65 17.01
CA LYS A 31 -33.95 -69.55 17.91
C LYS A 31 -33.52 -71.02 17.83
N ASN A 32 -32.80 -71.45 16.78
CA ASN A 32 -32.56 -72.88 16.51
C ASN A 32 -31.08 -73.30 16.32
N ARG A 33 -30.09 -72.43 16.50
CA ARG A 33 -28.66 -72.80 16.43
C ARG A 33 -27.86 -72.10 17.51
N GLY A 34 -27.14 -72.87 18.34
CA GLY A 34 -26.18 -72.32 19.29
C GLY A 34 -25.03 -71.66 18.52
N VAL A 35 -24.76 -70.38 18.80
CA VAL A 35 -23.63 -69.65 18.23
C VAL A 35 -22.35 -70.24 18.81
N THR A 36 -21.41 -70.60 17.93
CA THR A 36 -20.13 -71.16 18.37
C THR A 36 -19.21 -70.03 18.85
N LEU A 37 -18.31 -70.32 19.81
CA LEU A 37 -17.31 -69.35 20.29
C LEU A 37 -16.49 -68.75 19.12
N VAL A 38 -16.20 -69.56 18.11
CA VAL A 38 -15.44 -69.17 16.92
C VAL A 38 -16.19 -68.12 16.09
N GLU A 39 -17.51 -68.24 15.91
CA GLU A 39 -18.30 -67.24 15.21
C GLU A 39 -18.30 -65.89 15.92
N VAL A 40 -18.36 -65.88 17.27
CA VAL A 40 -18.30 -64.63 18.05
C VAL A 40 -16.94 -63.96 17.88
N LEU A 41 -15.85 -64.72 17.91
CA LEU A 41 -14.50 -64.19 17.69
C LEU A 41 -14.35 -63.57 16.29
N ILE A 42 -14.79 -64.27 15.25
CA ILE A 42 -14.75 -63.75 13.87
C ILE A 42 -15.64 -62.52 13.70
N ALA A 43 -16.85 -62.52 14.27
CA ALA A 43 -17.74 -61.36 14.21
C ALA A 43 -17.14 -60.14 14.92
N SER A 44 -16.51 -60.35 16.08
CA SER A 44 -15.88 -59.27 16.84
C SER A 44 -14.67 -58.66 16.11
N SER A 45 -13.87 -59.48 15.41
CA SER A 45 -12.71 -58.99 14.65
C SER A 45 -13.14 -58.22 13.40
N LEU A 46 -14.14 -58.73 12.66
CA LEU A 46 -14.71 -58.02 11.51
C LEU A 46 -15.34 -56.69 11.94
N PHE A 47 -16.04 -56.68 13.07
CA PHE A 47 -16.61 -55.45 13.62
C PHE A 47 -15.53 -54.44 14.01
N ALA A 48 -14.45 -54.88 14.68
CA ALA A 48 -13.34 -54.00 15.03
C ALA A 48 -12.69 -53.38 13.80
N ILE A 49 -12.43 -54.17 12.75
CA ILE A 49 -11.89 -53.65 11.47
C ILE A 49 -12.84 -52.61 10.86
N ALA A 50 -14.14 -52.90 10.82
CA ALA A 50 -15.13 -51.97 10.28
C ALA A 50 -15.19 -50.65 11.06
N VAL A 51 -15.10 -50.69 12.40
CA VAL A 51 -15.08 -49.49 13.25
C VAL A 51 -13.81 -48.67 13.03
N VAL A 52 -12.65 -49.30 12.88
CA VAL A 52 -11.40 -48.59 12.60
C VAL A 52 -11.47 -47.88 11.25
N VAL A 53 -11.89 -48.59 10.20
CA VAL A 53 -12.07 -48.00 8.85
C VAL A 53 -13.09 -46.86 8.87
N ALA A 54 -14.22 -47.03 9.56
CA ALA A 54 -15.22 -45.96 9.70
C ALA A 54 -14.67 -44.76 10.48
N GLY A 55 -13.85 -45.00 11.50
CA GLY A 55 -13.16 -43.96 12.27
C GLY A 55 -12.20 -43.15 11.42
N ASP A 56 -11.39 -43.81 10.59
CA ASP A 56 -10.43 -43.15 9.70
C ASP A 56 -11.13 -42.29 8.64
N ILE A 57 -12.23 -42.79 8.08
CA ILE A 57 -13.07 -42.04 7.13
C ILE A 57 -13.65 -40.80 7.83
N LEU A 58 -14.19 -40.95 9.04
CA LEU A 58 -14.77 -39.82 9.78
C LEU A 58 -13.72 -38.76 10.12
N VAL A 59 -12.53 -39.16 10.58
CA VAL A 59 -11.43 -38.21 10.86
C VAL A 59 -11.01 -37.48 9.59
N SER A 60 -10.91 -38.19 8.46
CA SER A 60 -10.55 -37.61 7.17
C SER A 60 -11.60 -36.61 6.69
N ASP A 61 -12.88 -36.93 6.85
CA ASP A 61 -14.00 -36.06 6.47
C ASP A 61 -14.02 -34.77 7.31
N VAL A 62 -13.88 -34.87 8.64
CA VAL A 62 -13.79 -33.70 9.52
C VAL A 62 -12.57 -32.83 9.17
N GLN A 63 -11.43 -33.44 8.85
CA GLN A 63 -10.27 -32.68 8.41
C GLN A 63 -10.54 -31.97 7.07
N LEU A 64 -11.18 -32.63 6.11
CA LEU A 64 -11.51 -32.05 4.80
C LEU A 64 -12.53 -30.90 4.93
N GLU A 65 -13.54 -31.05 5.78
CA GLU A 65 -14.50 -30.00 6.09
C GLU A 65 -13.80 -28.77 6.69
N LYS A 66 -12.90 -29.00 7.67
CA LYS A 66 -12.09 -27.92 8.26
C LYS A 66 -11.20 -27.22 7.23
N LYS A 67 -10.56 -27.98 6.33
CA LYS A 67 -9.75 -27.43 5.23
C LYS A 67 -10.57 -26.51 4.35
N THR A 68 -11.70 -27.03 3.86
CA THR A 68 -12.60 -26.33 2.96
C THR A 68 -13.19 -25.08 3.62
N SER A 69 -13.58 -25.17 4.89
CA SER A 69 -14.11 -24.04 5.65
C SER A 69 -13.11 -22.90 5.81
N ILE A 70 -11.87 -23.21 6.18
CA ILE A 70 -10.81 -22.19 6.32
C ILE A 70 -10.44 -21.56 4.98
N GLN A 71 -10.36 -22.35 3.90
CA GLN A 71 -10.11 -21.84 2.54
C GLN A 71 -11.22 -20.89 2.08
N ASN A 72 -12.48 -21.28 2.28
CA ASN A 72 -13.63 -20.44 1.93
C ASN A 72 -13.67 -19.16 2.76
N THR A 73 -13.31 -19.24 4.04
CA THR A 73 -13.22 -18.07 4.94
C THR A 73 -12.12 -17.14 4.46
N LEU A 74 -10.92 -17.64 4.20
CA LEU A 74 -9.80 -16.83 3.68
C LEU A 74 -10.16 -16.18 2.34
N ALA A 75 -10.73 -16.93 1.40
CA ALA A 75 -11.14 -16.39 0.10
C ALA A 75 -12.23 -15.30 0.23
N SER A 76 -13.15 -15.44 1.19
CA SER A 76 -14.16 -14.41 1.49
C SER A 76 -13.51 -13.14 2.06
N GLU A 77 -12.61 -13.28 3.04
CA GLU A 77 -11.87 -12.14 3.61
C GLU A 77 -11.01 -11.43 2.58
N MET A 78 -10.34 -12.17 1.69
CA MET A 78 -9.57 -11.59 0.59
C MET A 78 -10.44 -10.73 -0.33
N ARG A 79 -11.67 -11.15 -0.63
CA ARG A 79 -12.62 -10.33 -1.43
C ARG A 79 -13.02 -9.06 -0.69
N ILE A 80 -13.23 -9.12 0.62
CA ILE A 80 -13.54 -7.95 1.45
C ILE A 80 -12.37 -6.96 1.42
N ILE A 81 -11.14 -7.45 1.59
CA ILE A 81 -9.91 -6.63 1.53
C ILE A 81 -9.78 -5.98 0.14
N LEU A 82 -9.92 -6.76 -0.93
CA LEU A 82 -9.87 -6.23 -2.29
C LEU A 82 -10.96 -5.19 -2.52
N GLN A 83 -12.18 -5.40 -2.03
CA GLN A 83 -13.26 -4.42 -2.13
C GLN A 83 -12.94 -3.14 -1.34
N GLN A 84 -12.32 -3.25 -0.17
CA GLN A 84 -11.89 -2.09 0.62
C GLN A 84 -10.82 -1.27 -0.12
N ILE A 85 -9.79 -1.92 -0.65
CA ILE A 85 -8.75 -1.25 -1.46
C ILE A 85 -9.37 -0.64 -2.72
N SER A 86 -10.24 -1.39 -3.40
CA SER A 86 -10.94 -0.92 -4.60
C SER A 86 -11.77 0.33 -4.30
N SER A 87 -12.44 0.37 -3.15
CA SER A 87 -13.20 1.53 -2.70
C SER A 87 -12.31 2.75 -2.46
N GLU A 88 -11.11 2.58 -1.88
CA GLU A 88 -10.16 3.69 -1.74
C GLU A 88 -9.71 4.22 -3.11
N ILE A 89 -9.38 3.35 -4.06
CA ILE A 89 -8.98 3.73 -5.42
C ILE A 89 -10.13 4.44 -6.15
N GLN A 90 -11.34 3.90 -6.08
CA GLN A 90 -12.54 4.49 -6.70
C GLN A 90 -12.95 5.82 -6.05
N ASN A 91 -12.58 6.05 -4.79
CA ASN A 91 -12.85 7.30 -4.09
C ASN A 91 -11.70 8.31 -4.18
N GLY A 92 -10.66 8.01 -4.96
CA GLY A 92 -9.48 8.85 -5.08
C GLY A 92 -8.81 8.78 -6.46
N THR A 93 -7.57 9.23 -6.49
CA THR A 93 -6.62 9.09 -7.59
C THR A 93 -5.29 8.57 -7.07
N ILE A 94 -4.46 8.05 -7.96
CA ILE A 94 -3.10 7.61 -7.63
C ILE A 94 -2.24 8.85 -7.36
N ASP A 95 -1.44 8.79 -6.30
CA ASP A 95 -0.52 9.86 -5.93
C ASP A 95 0.85 9.66 -6.59
N TYR A 96 0.97 10.11 -7.84
CA TYR A 96 2.22 10.03 -8.60
C TYR A 96 3.35 10.88 -8.00
N ASP A 97 3.04 11.97 -7.29
CA ASP A 97 4.04 12.81 -6.63
C ASP A 97 4.70 12.07 -5.47
N GLU A 98 3.92 11.33 -4.68
CA GLU A 98 4.47 10.49 -3.60
C GLU A 98 5.34 9.36 -4.15
N TYR A 99 4.97 8.75 -5.28
CA TYR A 99 5.84 7.76 -5.92
C TYR A 99 7.17 8.37 -6.34
N TYR A 100 7.17 9.54 -6.95
CA TYR A 100 8.41 10.18 -7.36
C TYR A 100 9.28 10.52 -6.14
N SER A 101 8.66 11.04 -5.10
CA SER A 101 9.33 11.30 -3.82
C SER A 101 10.02 10.05 -3.27
N VAL A 102 9.27 8.97 -3.11
CA VAL A 102 9.76 7.76 -2.44
C VAL A 102 10.74 7.02 -3.35
N CYS A 103 10.46 6.92 -4.64
CA CYS A 103 11.17 6.06 -5.58
C CYS A 103 12.38 6.75 -6.19
N VAL A 104 12.27 8.03 -6.56
CA VAL A 104 13.34 8.77 -7.24
C VAL A 104 14.21 9.50 -6.24
N LEU A 105 13.61 10.29 -5.34
CA LEU A 105 14.37 11.14 -4.42
C LEU A 105 14.97 10.32 -3.27
N GLN A 106 14.16 9.43 -2.67
CA GLN A 106 14.54 8.64 -1.50
C GLN A 106 15.04 7.23 -1.84
N ASN A 107 14.96 6.80 -3.11
CA ASN A 107 15.40 5.49 -3.59
C ASN A 107 14.79 4.28 -2.83
N ASN A 108 13.53 4.40 -2.37
CA ASN A 108 12.84 3.43 -1.52
C ASN A 108 11.58 2.83 -2.17
N CYS A 109 11.60 2.65 -3.49
CA CYS A 109 10.54 1.95 -4.21
C CYS A 109 10.66 0.42 -4.13
N LYS A 110 11.86 -0.10 -3.82
CA LYS A 110 12.14 -1.53 -3.79
C LYS A 110 12.05 -2.07 -2.36
N SER A 111 11.19 -3.07 -2.18
CA SER A 111 11.20 -3.91 -0.99
C SER A 111 12.62 -4.44 -0.70
N GLY A 112 13.08 -4.31 0.54
CA GLY A 112 14.40 -4.77 0.99
C GLY A 112 15.53 -3.73 0.93
N VAL A 113 15.28 -2.52 0.40
CA VAL A 113 16.23 -1.41 0.53
C VAL A 113 16.02 -0.74 1.88
N SER A 114 17.01 -0.86 2.78
CA SER A 114 16.93 -0.39 4.16
C SER A 114 17.13 1.12 4.31
N THR A 115 16.71 1.91 3.32
CA THR A 115 16.75 3.38 3.42
C THR A 115 15.54 3.87 4.20
N SER A 116 15.81 4.62 5.25
CA SER A 116 14.82 5.42 5.96
C SER A 116 14.15 6.38 4.97
N ALA A 117 12.86 6.17 4.71
CA ALA A 117 12.06 7.07 3.88
C ALA A 117 10.87 7.57 4.66
N PHE A 118 10.56 8.83 4.47
CA PHE A 118 9.44 9.50 5.09
C PHE A 118 8.38 9.77 4.03
N TYR A 119 7.11 9.59 4.40
CA TYR A 119 5.99 9.77 3.48
C TYR A 119 5.33 11.14 3.68
N GLY A 120 4.89 11.77 2.59
CA GLY A 120 4.08 12.99 2.62
C GLY A 120 4.84 14.33 2.56
N PHE A 121 6.15 14.34 2.27
CA PHE A 121 6.98 15.55 2.36
C PHE A 121 7.21 16.31 1.06
N TYR A 122 7.34 15.59 -0.05
CA TYR A 122 7.80 16.17 -1.31
C TYR A 122 6.65 16.28 -2.30
N ASN A 123 5.50 16.77 -1.82
CA ASN A 123 4.37 17.00 -2.70
C ASN A 123 4.73 18.08 -3.75
N GLY A 124 4.30 17.89 -4.99
CA GLY A 124 4.53 18.85 -6.07
C GLY A 124 5.88 18.80 -6.78
N VAL A 125 6.88 18.12 -6.22
CA VAL A 125 8.22 17.99 -6.84
C VAL A 125 8.16 17.31 -8.20
N TYR A 126 7.31 16.30 -8.34
CA TYR A 126 7.12 15.65 -9.62
C TYR A 126 6.31 16.50 -10.58
N GLY A 127 5.28 17.21 -10.08
CA GLY A 127 4.58 18.23 -10.86
C GLY A 127 5.50 19.23 -11.54
N SER A 128 6.53 19.68 -10.85
CA SER A 128 7.51 20.65 -11.32
C SER A 128 8.29 20.21 -12.58
N ARG A 129 8.38 18.90 -12.83
CA ARG A 129 9.08 18.31 -13.98
C ARG A 129 8.40 18.51 -15.33
N PHE A 130 7.11 18.84 -15.31
CA PHE A 130 6.30 19.11 -16.50
C PHE A 130 6.35 20.58 -16.93
N TYR A 131 7.08 21.42 -16.22
CA TYR A 131 7.13 22.85 -16.47
C TYR A 131 8.47 23.24 -17.10
N ASP A 132 8.40 24.02 -18.19
CA ASP A 132 9.54 24.73 -18.75
C ASP A 132 9.73 26.04 -17.97
N PRO A 133 10.86 26.25 -17.27
CA PRO A 133 11.15 27.47 -16.50
C PRO A 133 11.29 28.74 -17.35
N GLY A 134 11.29 28.62 -18.69
CA GLY A 134 11.36 29.75 -19.59
C GLY A 134 12.80 30.27 -19.76
N ARG A 135 12.98 31.60 -19.66
CA ARG A 135 14.27 32.27 -19.85
C ARG A 135 14.51 33.28 -18.75
N SER A 136 15.72 33.32 -18.22
CA SER A 136 16.13 34.37 -17.30
C SER A 136 16.27 35.72 -18.03
N LEU A 137 16.21 36.81 -17.27
CA LEU A 137 16.41 38.18 -17.70
C LEU A 137 17.77 38.43 -18.37
N ASP A 138 18.79 37.64 -18.02
CA ASP A 138 20.11 37.68 -18.67
C ASP A 138 20.12 37.03 -20.07
N GLY A 139 18.99 36.46 -20.49
CA GLY A 139 18.82 35.79 -21.78
C GLY A 139 19.42 34.38 -21.82
N ALA A 140 19.97 33.88 -20.71
CA ALA A 140 20.39 32.49 -20.61
C ALA A 140 19.15 31.58 -20.63
N ALA A 141 19.25 30.46 -21.34
CA ALA A 141 18.33 29.36 -21.12
C ALA A 141 18.51 28.89 -19.67
N THR A 142 17.43 28.85 -18.91
CA THR A 142 17.42 28.25 -17.57
C THR A 142 17.66 26.76 -17.75
N ASN A 143 18.85 26.30 -17.39
CA ASN A 143 19.33 24.97 -17.74
C ASN A 143 18.79 23.85 -16.84
N ASN A 144 17.91 24.16 -15.87
CA ASN A 144 17.53 23.18 -14.86
C ASN A 144 16.11 23.42 -14.30
N PRO A 145 15.47 22.41 -13.67
CA PRO A 145 14.31 22.58 -12.80
C PRO A 145 14.60 23.51 -11.60
N GLU A 146 15.81 24.05 -11.46
CA GLU A 146 16.22 24.91 -10.35
C GLU A 146 15.63 26.32 -10.44
N ASP A 147 15.24 26.77 -11.63
CA ASP A 147 14.79 28.14 -11.92
C ASP A 147 13.27 28.20 -12.21
N LEU A 148 12.46 27.39 -11.51
CA LEU A 148 11.00 27.47 -11.66
C LEU A 148 10.44 28.73 -11.00
N GLY A 149 9.36 29.23 -11.58
CA GLY A 149 8.66 30.45 -11.20
C GLY A 149 9.03 31.62 -12.10
N ALA A 150 8.34 32.74 -11.92
CA ALA A 150 8.54 33.90 -12.77
C ALA A 150 9.58 34.88 -12.21
N GLU A 151 10.51 35.33 -13.05
CA GLU A 151 11.40 36.44 -12.72
C GLU A 151 10.71 37.81 -12.87
N CYS A 152 10.99 38.73 -11.96
CA CYS A 152 10.47 40.10 -12.02
C CYS A 152 11.32 40.97 -12.94
N SER A 153 10.72 41.62 -13.93
CA SER A 153 11.40 42.60 -14.77
C SER A 153 11.70 43.86 -13.95
N PHE A 154 12.99 44.18 -13.81
CA PHE A 154 13.50 45.37 -13.11
C PHE A 154 12.87 46.69 -13.61
N PRO A 155 12.72 47.69 -12.72
CA PRO A 155 13.85 48.58 -12.40
C PRO A 155 14.11 48.76 -10.89
N THR A 156 15.36 48.51 -10.49
CA THR A 156 15.99 48.70 -9.16
C THR A 156 15.46 47.92 -7.94
N PRO A 157 16.35 47.29 -7.16
CA PRO A 157 15.99 46.69 -5.88
C PRO A 157 15.78 47.82 -4.85
N GLN A 158 14.55 48.28 -4.69
CA GLN A 158 14.16 48.85 -3.41
C GLN A 158 13.84 47.67 -2.49
N ASN A 159 14.66 47.49 -1.46
CA ASN A 159 14.50 46.47 -0.43
C ASN A 159 13.03 46.36 0.00
N GLY A 160 12.40 45.23 -0.31
CA GLY A 160 11.10 44.84 0.22
C GLY A 160 9.85 45.22 -0.58
N LYS A 161 9.93 45.53 -1.88
CA LYS A 161 8.73 45.68 -2.72
C LYS A 161 8.41 44.42 -3.52
N GLU A 162 7.12 44.08 -3.53
CA GLU A 162 6.49 43.03 -4.31
C GLU A 162 6.80 43.16 -5.81
N CYS A 163 6.76 42.04 -6.52
CA CYS A 163 7.03 41.95 -7.96
C CYS A 163 6.00 42.76 -8.79
N GLU A 164 6.30 44.04 -9.06
CA GLU A 164 5.36 44.92 -9.79
C GLU A 164 5.15 44.48 -11.25
N VAL A 165 6.20 44.01 -11.93
CA VAL A 165 6.14 43.56 -13.33
C VAL A 165 6.86 42.23 -13.49
N VAL A 166 6.15 41.23 -14.02
CA VAL A 166 6.69 39.89 -14.33
C VAL A 166 7.34 39.91 -15.70
N TYR A 167 8.53 39.34 -15.82
CA TYR A 167 9.17 39.11 -17.11
C TYR A 167 8.46 37.95 -17.82
N ASN A 168 7.66 38.26 -18.84
CA ASN A 168 6.79 37.25 -19.48
C ASN A 168 7.53 36.02 -20.05
N LEU A 169 8.84 36.11 -20.33
CA LEU A 169 9.61 34.99 -20.86
C LEU A 169 10.19 34.06 -19.78
N SER A 170 10.16 34.45 -18.51
CA SER A 170 10.51 33.59 -17.37
C SER A 170 9.29 32.91 -16.75
N VAL A 171 8.10 33.07 -17.33
CA VAL A 171 6.89 32.42 -16.80
C VAL A 171 6.94 30.94 -17.13
N ASP A 172 6.79 30.08 -16.13
CA ASP A 172 6.79 28.64 -16.37
C ASP A 172 5.65 28.25 -17.33
N LEU A 173 6.00 27.43 -18.31
CA LEU A 173 5.02 26.84 -19.23
C LEU A 173 4.88 25.35 -18.93
N ASN A 174 3.70 24.93 -18.48
CA ASN A 174 3.40 23.50 -18.38
C ASN A 174 3.41 22.89 -19.79
N THR A 175 4.41 22.08 -20.12
CA THR A 175 4.58 21.46 -21.44
C THR A 175 3.71 20.23 -21.62
N GLY A 176 3.23 19.65 -20.51
CA GLY A 176 2.53 18.39 -20.46
C GLY A 176 3.40 17.18 -20.85
N GLN A 177 4.73 17.34 -20.80
CA GLN A 177 5.73 16.31 -21.12
C GLN A 177 6.72 16.18 -19.98
N ASN A 178 6.99 14.96 -19.51
CA ASN A 178 8.02 14.68 -18.51
C ASN A 178 9.15 13.81 -19.09
N PRO A 179 10.42 14.17 -18.86
CA PRO A 179 10.88 15.48 -18.43
C PRO A 179 10.73 16.51 -19.54
N PHE A 180 10.41 17.76 -19.20
CA PHE A 180 10.20 18.81 -20.21
C PHE A 180 11.42 19.05 -21.15
N THR A 181 12.64 18.72 -20.71
CA THR A 181 13.91 18.90 -21.45
C THR A 181 14.56 17.59 -21.93
N GLY A 182 13.94 16.42 -21.78
CA GLY A 182 14.60 15.14 -22.06
C GLY A 182 13.78 14.19 -22.93
N ASP A 183 14.33 12.99 -23.13
CA ASP A 183 13.57 11.87 -23.70
C ASP A 183 12.48 11.50 -22.68
N PRO A 184 11.19 11.40 -23.08
CA PRO A 184 10.13 10.91 -22.20
C PRO A 184 10.43 9.57 -21.52
N ASN A 185 11.36 8.78 -22.08
CA ASN A 185 11.80 7.51 -21.51
C ASN A 185 12.92 7.66 -20.47
N ASP A 186 13.39 8.87 -20.16
CA ASP A 186 14.47 9.12 -19.21
C ASP A 186 14.01 9.37 -17.78
N ALA A 187 12.77 9.82 -17.58
CA ALA A 187 12.20 10.00 -16.25
C ALA A 187 10.70 9.74 -16.26
N ASN A 188 10.18 9.23 -15.15
CA ASN A 188 8.75 9.12 -14.86
C ASN A 188 8.49 9.22 -13.36
N ALA A 189 7.23 9.10 -12.95
CA ALA A 189 6.84 9.10 -11.54
C ALA A 189 7.59 8.06 -10.68
N PHE A 190 8.24 7.06 -11.26
CA PHE A 190 8.88 5.97 -10.51
C PHE A 190 10.40 5.91 -10.69
N CYS A 191 10.98 6.67 -11.62
CA CYS A 191 12.41 6.60 -11.89
C CYS A 191 12.96 7.85 -12.61
N ASP A 192 14.24 8.19 -12.40
CA ASP A 192 14.93 9.28 -13.12
C ASP A 192 16.38 8.88 -13.44
N LYS A 193 16.71 8.76 -14.74
CA LYS A 193 18.05 8.41 -15.21
C LYS A 193 19.07 9.51 -14.94
N LYS A 194 18.68 10.79 -15.01
CA LYS A 194 19.60 11.94 -14.78
C LYS A 194 20.16 11.94 -13.37
N ASN A 195 19.45 11.33 -12.42
CA ASN A 195 19.89 11.16 -11.04
C ASN A 195 20.74 9.88 -10.80
N GLY A 196 21.23 9.23 -11.87
CA GLY A 196 22.09 8.04 -11.78
C GLY A 196 21.30 6.73 -11.68
N ASN A 197 20.20 6.60 -12.42
CA ASN A 197 19.26 5.46 -12.37
C ASN A 197 18.67 5.21 -10.95
N ARG A 198 18.28 6.26 -10.24
CA ARG A 198 17.56 6.13 -8.97
C ARG A 198 16.10 5.71 -9.24
N GLY A 199 15.61 4.71 -8.51
CA GLY A 199 14.24 4.17 -8.66
C GLY A 199 14.13 2.78 -9.32
N VAL A 200 12.97 2.50 -9.92
CA VAL A 200 12.58 1.17 -10.46
C VAL A 200 12.52 1.11 -11.99
N CYS A 201 13.39 1.85 -12.70
CA CYS A 201 13.37 1.89 -14.17
C CYS A 201 13.38 0.49 -14.83
N ASN A 202 14.07 -0.48 -14.24
CA ASN A 202 14.19 -1.84 -14.80
C ASN A 202 12.96 -2.74 -14.56
N GLN A 203 11.99 -2.30 -13.75
CA GLN A 203 10.77 -3.06 -13.44
C GLN A 203 9.57 -2.59 -14.28
N ILE A 204 9.77 -1.59 -15.13
CA ILE A 204 8.76 -1.07 -16.03
C ILE A 204 8.58 -2.06 -17.17
N THR A 205 7.38 -2.65 -17.29
CA THR A 205 7.04 -3.56 -18.39
C THR A 205 5.71 -3.14 -19.00
N GLY A 206 5.69 -2.87 -20.31
CA GLY A 206 4.46 -2.57 -21.05
C GLY A 206 3.70 -1.34 -20.56
N GLY A 207 4.41 -0.27 -20.14
CA GLY A 207 3.76 0.96 -19.66
C GLY A 207 3.11 0.81 -18.28
N SER A 208 3.58 -0.14 -17.47
CA SER A 208 3.16 -0.35 -16.09
C SER A 208 4.34 -0.65 -15.18
N VAL A 209 4.18 -0.34 -13.88
CA VAL A 209 5.19 -0.59 -12.84
C VAL A 209 4.59 -1.40 -11.71
N ASN A 210 5.38 -2.31 -11.16
CA ASN A 210 5.02 -3.13 -10.03
C ASN A 210 5.60 -2.54 -8.75
N VAL A 211 4.74 -2.19 -7.81
CA VAL A 211 5.12 -1.63 -6.50
C VAL A 211 4.42 -2.38 -5.36
N ASP A 212 5.04 -2.38 -4.19
CA ASP A 212 4.54 -3.04 -2.96
C ASP A 212 3.76 -2.10 -2.04
N LYS A 213 3.69 -0.81 -2.41
CA LYS A 213 3.01 0.27 -1.69
C LYS A 213 2.06 0.98 -2.65
N LEU A 214 0.85 1.26 -2.19
CA LEU A 214 -0.15 2.03 -2.92
C LEU A 214 -0.38 3.38 -2.24
N PHE A 215 -0.18 4.48 -2.97
CA PHE A 215 -0.47 5.84 -2.52
C PHE A 215 -1.68 6.40 -3.26
N ILE A 216 -2.66 6.89 -2.51
CA ILE A 216 -3.94 7.38 -3.03
C ILE A 216 -4.22 8.75 -2.43
N LEU A 217 -4.56 9.72 -3.28
CA LEU A 217 -5.16 10.99 -2.86
C LEU A 217 -6.67 10.88 -2.97
N ASP A 218 -7.40 11.39 -1.98
CA ASP A 218 -8.85 11.52 -2.10
C ASP A 218 -9.25 12.58 -3.13
N LYS A 219 -10.54 12.67 -3.45
CA LYS A 219 -11.05 13.56 -4.50
C LYS A 219 -10.76 15.04 -4.27
N THR A 220 -10.53 15.44 -3.02
CA THR A 220 -10.23 16.83 -2.64
C THR A 220 -8.73 17.12 -2.63
N GLY A 221 -7.87 16.10 -2.70
CA GLY A 221 -6.42 16.25 -2.54
C GLY A 221 -5.98 16.54 -1.11
N THR A 222 -6.92 16.62 -0.16
CA THR A 222 -6.64 17.00 1.24
C THR A 222 -6.35 15.80 2.11
N ARG A 223 -6.54 14.57 1.61
CA ARG A 223 -6.28 13.35 2.38
C ARG A 223 -5.54 12.35 1.51
N LYS A 224 -4.47 11.79 2.07
CA LYS A 224 -3.66 10.75 1.47
C LYS A 224 -3.86 9.43 2.23
N THR A 225 -4.12 8.36 1.51
CA THR A 225 -4.14 7.00 2.04
C THR A 225 -2.94 6.26 1.48
N MET A 226 -2.17 5.61 2.35
CA MET A 226 -1.14 4.65 1.97
C MET A 226 -1.56 3.25 2.40
N ILE A 227 -1.39 2.29 1.50
CA ILE A 227 -1.64 0.86 1.73
C ILE A 227 -0.35 0.10 1.42
N ALA A 228 0.16 -0.68 2.37
CA ALA A 228 1.42 -1.38 2.20
C ALA A 228 1.49 -2.66 3.05
N LYS A 229 2.39 -3.57 2.65
CA LYS A 229 2.70 -4.77 3.44
C LYS A 229 3.46 -4.37 4.71
N LYS A 230 2.93 -4.76 5.88
CA LYS A 230 3.47 -4.45 7.20
C LYS A 230 3.77 -5.73 7.95
N LEU A 231 4.96 -5.84 8.54
CA LEU A 231 5.33 -6.95 9.41
C LEU A 231 4.46 -6.97 10.67
N ILE A 232 3.79 -8.10 10.93
CA ILE A 232 3.03 -8.34 12.16
C ILE A 232 3.96 -8.90 13.24
N ARG A 233 4.64 -9.99 12.90
CA ARG A 233 5.46 -10.74 13.84
C ARG A 233 6.57 -11.49 13.11
N ASN A 234 7.71 -11.57 13.79
CA ASN A 234 8.76 -12.52 13.47
C ASN A 234 8.37 -13.90 14.02
N VAL A 235 8.59 -14.94 13.23
CA VAL A 235 8.32 -16.33 13.59
C VAL A 235 9.65 -17.05 13.71
N GLU A 236 9.79 -17.90 14.73
CA GLU A 236 10.97 -18.74 14.88
C GLU A 236 11.16 -19.60 13.61
N GLY A 237 12.38 -19.63 13.06
CA GLY A 237 12.68 -20.31 11.81
C GLY A 237 12.78 -19.39 10.59
N GLY A 238 12.75 -18.07 10.76
CA GLY A 238 12.97 -17.09 9.69
C GLY A 238 11.72 -16.78 8.86
N GLU A 239 10.58 -17.40 9.18
CA GLU A 239 9.30 -16.98 8.63
C GLU A 239 8.82 -15.70 9.33
N SER A 240 7.99 -14.94 8.63
CA SER A 240 7.40 -13.71 9.16
C SER A 240 5.95 -13.62 8.70
N ASP A 241 5.08 -13.23 9.62
CA ASP A 241 3.68 -12.96 9.27
C ASP A 241 3.53 -11.48 8.94
N TYR A 242 2.84 -11.20 7.84
CA TYR A 242 2.59 -9.86 7.36
C TYR A 242 1.10 -9.58 7.23
N ALA A 243 0.73 -8.33 7.47
CA ALA A 243 -0.59 -7.79 7.20
C ALA A 243 -0.49 -6.81 6.02
N LEU A 244 -1.61 -6.58 5.36
CA LEU A 244 -1.81 -5.35 4.64
C LEU A 244 -2.22 -4.28 5.65
N GLY A 245 -1.42 -3.22 5.75
CA GLY A 245 -1.65 -2.08 6.63
C GLY A 245 -2.13 -0.88 5.83
N LYS A 246 -3.00 -0.08 6.44
CA LYS A 246 -3.46 1.21 5.93
C LYS A 246 -3.01 2.32 6.89
N VAL A 247 -2.51 3.43 6.35
CA VAL A 247 -2.31 4.69 7.07
C VAL A 247 -3.00 5.81 6.32
N VAL A 248 -3.63 6.72 7.07
CA VAL A 248 -4.30 7.90 6.52
C VAL A 248 -3.58 9.13 7.01
N MET A 249 -3.35 10.07 6.10
CA MET A 249 -2.71 11.35 6.34
C MET A 249 -3.62 12.48 5.87
N ASN A 250 -3.67 13.57 6.63
CA ASN A 250 -4.33 14.81 6.28
C ASN A 250 -3.30 15.79 5.73
N GLY A 251 -3.63 16.41 4.61
CA GLY A 251 -2.88 17.50 4.03
C GLY A 251 -2.95 18.74 4.91
N LYS A 252 -1.87 19.50 4.95
CA LYS A 252 -1.81 20.83 5.52
C LYS A 252 -1.29 21.78 4.45
N ASP A 253 -2.03 22.86 4.29
CA ASP A 253 -1.73 23.99 3.44
C ASP A 253 -1.36 25.15 4.38
N TYR A 254 -0.08 25.49 4.41
CA TYR A 254 0.47 26.47 5.34
C TYR A 254 0.52 27.87 4.74
N ASP A 255 0.69 27.99 3.43
CA ASP A 255 0.68 29.27 2.73
C ASP A 255 -0.74 29.70 2.28
N GLN A 256 -1.73 28.83 2.50
CA GLN A 256 -3.16 29.04 2.23
C GLN A 256 -3.45 29.24 0.73
N ASN A 257 -2.65 28.61 -0.12
CA ASN A 257 -2.77 28.70 -1.57
C ASN A 257 -3.78 27.67 -2.15
N GLY A 258 -4.33 26.78 -1.30
CA GLY A 258 -5.27 25.74 -1.69
C GLY A 258 -4.63 24.42 -2.15
N VAL A 259 -3.30 24.36 -2.21
CA VAL A 259 -2.49 23.18 -2.49
C VAL A 259 -1.90 22.66 -1.19
N MET A 260 -1.96 21.35 -0.97
CA MET A 260 -1.40 20.76 0.26
C MET A 260 0.12 20.73 0.17
N ASP A 261 0.81 21.38 1.11
CA ASP A 261 2.28 21.38 1.17
C ASP A 261 2.83 20.06 1.73
N ILE A 262 2.21 19.59 2.81
CA ILE A 262 2.64 18.41 3.55
C ILE A 262 1.45 17.52 3.90
N PHE A 263 1.68 16.22 3.99
CA PHE A 263 0.73 15.29 4.57
C PHE A 263 1.22 14.79 5.92
N SER A 264 0.39 14.94 6.94
CA SER A 264 0.65 14.46 8.29
C SER A 264 -0.36 13.39 8.67
N CYS A 265 0.03 12.40 9.46
CA CYS A 265 -0.88 11.34 9.89
C CYS A 265 -2.15 11.90 10.53
N ALA A 266 -3.29 11.31 10.14
CA ALA A 266 -4.58 11.67 10.68
C ALA A 266 -4.71 11.24 12.16
N ASP A 267 -5.71 11.79 12.84
CA ASP A 267 -6.04 11.40 14.21
C ASP A 267 -6.27 9.88 14.31
N GLY A 268 -5.66 9.27 15.34
CA GLY A 268 -5.74 7.83 15.57
C GLY A 268 -4.56 7.02 15.02
N TYR A 269 -3.65 7.64 14.25
CA TYR A 269 -2.40 7.02 13.84
C TYR A 269 -1.24 7.57 14.69
N LYS A 270 -0.33 6.68 15.13
CA LYS A 270 0.88 7.09 15.83
C LYS A 270 2.00 7.22 14.83
N CYS A 271 2.51 8.42 14.63
CA CYS A 271 3.54 8.73 13.66
C CYS A 271 4.69 9.50 14.31
N TYR A 272 5.81 9.62 13.60
CA TYR A 272 7.02 10.21 14.15
C TYR A 272 7.00 11.73 14.02
N ASN A 273 7.31 12.41 15.12
CA ASN A 273 7.64 13.84 15.11
C ASN A 273 9.17 13.98 15.09
N GLU A 274 9.77 13.88 13.90
CA GLU A 274 11.19 14.20 13.72
C GLU A 274 11.36 15.55 13.03
N SER A 275 10.82 16.59 13.66
CA SER A 275 10.91 17.97 13.17
C SER A 275 12.32 18.40 12.76
N SER A 276 13.37 17.84 13.37
CA SER A 276 14.77 18.14 13.03
C SER A 276 15.26 17.51 11.72
N ILE A 277 14.81 16.30 11.38
CA ILE A 277 15.08 15.67 10.08
C ILE A 277 14.22 16.35 9.03
N ILE A 278 12.96 16.57 9.35
CA ILE A 278 12.01 17.14 8.41
C ILE A 278 12.39 18.58 8.07
N ALA A 279 12.81 19.39 9.03
CA ALA A 279 13.27 20.75 8.76
C ALA A 279 14.53 20.78 7.87
N LYS A 280 15.20 19.65 7.65
CA LYS A 280 16.29 19.53 6.69
C LYS A 280 15.81 19.07 5.31
N LEU A 281 14.79 18.21 5.28
CA LEU A 281 14.27 17.58 4.06
C LEU A 281 13.17 18.39 3.37
N SER A 282 12.45 19.22 4.10
CA SER A 282 11.36 20.01 3.54
C SER A 282 11.91 21.25 2.81
N PRO A 283 11.46 21.52 1.57
CA PRO A 283 11.73 22.77 0.88
C PRO A 283 11.22 23.99 1.67
N PHE A 284 10.22 23.79 2.54
CA PHE A 284 9.59 24.84 3.34
C PHE A 284 10.22 24.95 4.72
N LYS A 285 11.54 25.13 4.78
CA LYS A 285 12.34 25.21 6.01
C LYS A 285 11.80 26.18 7.07
N MET A 286 11.15 27.26 6.62
CA MET A 286 10.55 28.28 7.49
C MET A 286 9.21 27.82 8.09
N ILE A 287 8.43 27.04 7.36
CA ILE A 287 7.10 26.58 7.76
C ILE A 287 7.18 25.42 8.77
N VAL A 288 8.19 24.56 8.61
CA VAL A 288 8.35 23.33 9.40
C VAL A 288 8.77 23.56 10.85
N LYS A 289 9.41 24.70 11.18
CA LYS A 289 9.99 24.89 12.51
C LYS A 289 8.97 25.03 13.64
N ASP A 290 7.76 25.49 13.34
CA ASP A 290 6.74 25.80 14.34
C ASP A 290 5.51 24.87 14.28
N ALA A 291 5.51 23.90 13.37
CA ALA A 291 4.36 23.05 13.14
C ALA A 291 4.52 21.65 13.77
N ASP A 292 3.53 21.26 14.58
CA ASP A 292 3.34 19.87 14.99
C ASP A 292 2.79 19.07 13.82
N PHE A 293 3.69 18.45 13.05
CA PHE A 293 3.32 17.44 12.07
C PHE A 293 4.06 16.14 12.38
N VAL A 294 3.34 15.05 12.17
CA VAL A 294 3.80 13.68 12.36
C VAL A 294 3.64 12.92 11.07
N THR A 295 4.62 12.12 10.67
CA THR A 295 4.57 11.38 9.40
C THR A 295 4.90 9.91 9.56
N PRO A 296 4.37 9.05 8.67
CA PRO A 296 4.71 7.65 8.69
C PRO A 296 6.15 7.46 8.20
N TRP A 297 6.83 6.47 8.77
CA TRP A 297 8.23 6.17 8.46
C TRP A 297 8.35 4.79 7.83
N SER A 298 9.26 4.61 6.87
CA SER A 298 9.39 3.34 6.13
C SER A 298 9.77 2.16 7.02
N THR A 299 10.54 2.39 8.08
CA THR A 299 10.94 1.37 9.05
C THR A 299 9.75 0.81 9.82
N ASP A 300 8.65 1.56 9.90
CA ASP A 300 7.40 1.04 10.44
C ASP A 300 6.84 -0.09 9.60
N LEU A 301 7.13 -0.23 8.31
CA LEU A 301 6.66 -1.39 7.55
C LEU A 301 7.41 -2.66 7.95
N THR A 302 8.65 -2.52 8.41
CA THR A 302 9.57 -3.61 8.72
C THR A 302 9.68 -3.94 10.22
N SER A 303 9.28 -3.02 11.10
CA SER A 303 9.20 -3.31 12.54
C SER A 303 8.04 -4.26 12.81
N ALA A 304 8.14 -5.16 13.80
CA ALA A 304 6.99 -5.95 14.21
C ALA A 304 5.96 -5.04 14.90
N PHE A 305 4.71 -5.49 15.05
CA PHE A 305 3.76 -4.76 15.90
C PHE A 305 4.22 -4.86 17.37
N GLU A 306 4.86 -3.81 17.87
CA GLU A 306 5.20 -3.68 19.28
C GLU A 306 3.94 -3.21 20.06
N GLY A 307 3.07 -4.15 20.41
CA GLY A 307 1.94 -3.91 21.31
C GLY A 307 0.55 -4.09 20.71
N SER A 308 -0.42 -3.33 21.26
CA SER A 308 -1.83 -3.34 20.84
C SER A 308 -1.97 -2.87 19.38
N ALA A 309 -2.93 -3.41 18.63
CA ALA A 309 -3.24 -2.95 17.26
C ALA A 309 -3.56 -1.43 17.17
N ASN A 310 -3.80 -0.77 18.31
CA ASN A 310 -4.05 0.67 18.42
C ASN A 310 -2.79 1.52 18.67
N SER A 311 -1.59 0.92 18.73
CA SER A 311 -0.33 1.66 18.93
C SER A 311 0.55 1.74 17.68
N SER A 312 0.08 1.26 16.54
CA SER A 312 0.86 1.25 15.30
C SER A 312 0.52 2.43 14.39
N THR A 313 1.53 2.86 13.64
CA THR A 313 1.44 3.79 12.51
C THR A 313 0.52 3.28 11.40
N PHE A 314 0.31 1.97 11.32
CA PHE A 314 -0.52 1.31 10.31
C PHE A 314 -1.64 0.50 10.97
N VAL A 315 -2.87 0.67 10.49
CA VAL A 315 -4.02 -0.13 10.90
C VAL A 315 -4.11 -1.34 9.97
N PRO A 316 -4.07 -2.59 10.49
CA PRO A 316 -4.18 -3.77 9.65
C PRO A 316 -5.60 -3.89 9.06
N ILE A 317 -5.70 -4.10 7.75
CA ILE A 317 -6.97 -4.39 7.05
C ILE A 317 -7.14 -5.88 6.76
N THR A 318 -6.06 -6.66 6.85
CA THR A 318 -6.12 -8.14 6.85
C THR A 318 -6.45 -8.70 8.22
N PRO A 319 -7.21 -9.81 8.29
CA PRO A 319 -7.47 -10.51 9.54
C PRO A 319 -6.21 -11.18 10.09
N LEU A 320 -6.10 -11.27 11.42
CA LEU A 320 -4.91 -11.77 12.12
C LEU A 320 -4.62 -13.27 11.93
N PHE A 321 -5.58 -14.04 11.42
CA PHE A 321 -5.38 -15.47 11.11
C PHE A 321 -4.75 -15.69 9.72
N ALA A 322 -4.69 -14.65 8.89
CA ALA A 322 -4.11 -14.68 7.56
C ALA A 322 -2.77 -13.94 7.53
N THR A 323 -1.92 -14.31 6.57
CA THR A 323 -0.65 -13.64 6.31
C THR A 323 -0.54 -13.27 4.84
N VAL A 324 -0.09 -12.05 4.56
CA VAL A 324 0.19 -11.59 3.20
C VAL A 324 1.55 -12.12 2.78
N LYS A 325 1.57 -13.10 1.89
CA LYS A 325 2.81 -13.64 1.33
C LYS A 325 3.39 -12.67 0.31
N ASP A 326 2.56 -12.20 -0.60
CA ASP A 326 2.93 -11.24 -1.63
C ASP A 326 1.80 -10.25 -1.91
N VAL A 327 2.16 -9.01 -2.23
CA VAL A 327 1.22 -7.98 -2.68
C VAL A 327 1.91 -7.11 -3.72
N GLN A 328 1.22 -6.90 -4.83
CA GLN A 328 1.69 -6.14 -5.96
C GLN A 328 0.58 -5.21 -6.43
N PHE A 329 0.94 -3.95 -6.59
CA PHE A 329 0.11 -2.94 -7.22
C PHE A 329 0.75 -2.60 -8.56
N ILE A 330 0.08 -2.97 -9.64
CA ILE A 330 0.51 -2.68 -11.00
C ILE A 330 -0.22 -1.43 -11.46
N ILE A 331 0.51 -0.32 -11.58
CA ILE A 331 -0.06 1.00 -11.87
C ILE A 331 0.05 1.31 -13.35
N HIS A 332 -1.03 1.84 -13.92
CA HIS A 332 -1.10 2.32 -15.30
C HIS A 332 -1.99 3.57 -15.40
N PRO A 333 -1.59 4.64 -16.12
CA PRO A 333 -0.29 4.81 -16.79
C PRO A 333 0.87 5.05 -15.82
N LEU A 334 2.10 5.06 -16.34
CA LEU A 334 3.34 5.33 -15.57
C LEU A 334 3.46 6.77 -15.12
N GLU A 335 2.88 7.69 -15.88
CA GLU A 335 2.87 9.10 -15.58
C GLU A 335 1.49 9.53 -15.10
N ASP A 336 1.43 10.67 -14.42
CA ASP A 336 0.16 11.29 -14.08
C ASP A 336 -0.56 11.74 -15.37
N PRO A 337 -1.68 11.11 -15.74
CA PRO A 337 -2.39 11.42 -16.98
C PRO A 337 -2.95 12.85 -17.01
N TYR A 338 -3.11 13.48 -15.84
CA TYR A 338 -3.61 14.83 -15.70
C TYR A 338 -2.53 15.89 -15.91
N LYS A 339 -1.26 15.50 -15.80
CA LYS A 339 -0.09 16.35 -16.07
C LYS A 339 0.52 16.03 -17.43
N ALA A 340 0.62 14.77 -17.80
CA ALA A 340 1.20 14.28 -19.06
C ALA A 340 0.25 14.43 -20.27
N TYR A 341 -0.50 15.54 -20.36
CA TYR A 341 -1.55 15.71 -21.38
C TYR A 341 -1.00 15.87 -22.81
N ALA A 342 0.29 16.12 -22.98
CA ALA A 342 0.94 16.16 -24.29
C ALA A 342 1.48 14.78 -24.72
N GLU A 343 1.50 13.80 -23.83
CA GLU A 343 1.94 12.42 -24.10
C GLU A 343 0.75 11.53 -24.46
N ALA A 344 0.69 11.00 -25.67
CA ALA A 344 -0.47 10.25 -26.16
C ALA A 344 -0.75 8.97 -25.36
N ASP A 345 0.30 8.25 -24.97
CA ASP A 345 0.20 6.96 -24.26
C ASP A 345 -0.23 7.14 -22.80
N MET A 346 -0.18 8.36 -22.27
CA MET A 346 -0.54 8.68 -20.89
C MET A 346 -1.95 9.22 -20.73
N LYS A 347 -2.77 9.32 -21.79
CA LYS A 347 -4.13 9.93 -21.74
C LYS A 347 -5.23 9.03 -21.16
N GLY A 348 -4.86 7.97 -20.44
CA GLY A 348 -5.80 7.00 -19.87
C GLY A 348 -6.29 7.40 -18.48
N GLN A 349 -7.47 6.91 -18.10
CA GLN A 349 -7.89 6.94 -16.70
C GLN A 349 -6.92 6.08 -15.87
N PRO A 350 -6.36 6.59 -14.75
CA PRO A 350 -5.47 5.80 -13.93
C PRO A 350 -6.16 4.53 -13.45
N SER A 351 -5.42 3.42 -13.42
CA SER A 351 -5.91 2.14 -12.94
C SER A 351 -4.80 1.39 -12.20
N VAL A 352 -5.24 0.56 -11.25
CA VAL A 352 -4.36 -0.28 -10.44
C VAL A 352 -4.84 -1.71 -10.58
N THR A 353 -3.96 -2.59 -11.02
CA THR A 353 -4.15 -4.04 -10.90
C THR A 353 -3.54 -4.51 -9.60
N ILE A 354 -4.38 -4.99 -8.69
CA ILE A 354 -4.00 -5.50 -7.38
C ILE A 354 -3.82 -7.00 -7.52
N VAL A 355 -2.64 -7.52 -7.22
CA VAL A 355 -2.37 -8.95 -7.09
C VAL A 355 -1.99 -9.22 -5.64
N ILE A 356 -2.74 -10.05 -4.95
CA ILE A 356 -2.49 -10.40 -3.55
C ILE A 356 -2.45 -11.90 -3.36
N THR A 357 -1.39 -12.38 -2.74
CA THR A 357 -1.21 -13.78 -2.34
C THR A 357 -1.24 -13.90 -0.83
N MET A 358 -2.20 -14.66 -0.31
CA MET A 358 -2.41 -14.84 1.13
C MET A 358 -2.34 -16.31 1.52
N GLY A 359 -1.78 -16.54 2.70
CA GLY A 359 -1.77 -17.84 3.38
C GLY A 359 -2.32 -17.72 4.80
N LEU A 360 -2.19 -18.80 5.58
CA LEU A 360 -2.49 -18.74 7.02
C LEU A 360 -1.30 -18.17 7.80
N ALA A 361 -1.59 -17.28 8.74
CA ALA A 361 -0.60 -16.82 9.71
C ALA A 361 -0.12 -18.01 10.56
N SER A 362 1.11 -17.95 11.08
CA SER A 362 1.74 -19.11 11.76
C SER A 362 0.88 -19.75 12.86
N PRO A 363 0.14 -19.00 13.72
CA PRO A 363 -0.74 -19.62 14.72
C PRO A 363 -1.91 -20.41 14.10
N ALA A 364 -2.46 -19.92 12.99
CA ALA A 364 -3.54 -20.59 12.28
C ALA A 364 -3.02 -21.79 11.48
N ALA A 365 -1.85 -21.65 10.84
CA ALA A 365 -1.18 -22.71 10.09
C ALA A 365 -0.86 -23.93 10.97
N LYS A 366 -0.38 -23.74 12.20
CA LYS A 366 -0.13 -24.83 13.16
C LYS A 366 -1.37 -25.67 13.49
N ASN A 367 -2.56 -25.07 13.38
CA ASN A 367 -3.83 -25.72 13.66
C ASN A 367 -4.50 -26.30 12.40
N TYR A 368 -3.92 -26.09 11.23
CA TYR A 368 -4.42 -26.57 9.96
C TYR A 368 -3.92 -28.00 9.69
N PRO A 369 -4.79 -28.94 9.27
CA PRO A 369 -4.36 -30.31 9.00
C PRO A 369 -3.51 -30.40 7.72
N GLY A 370 -2.18 -30.35 7.85
CA GLY A 370 -1.23 -30.43 6.72
C GLY A 370 -0.82 -29.07 6.17
N ALA A 371 -0.37 -29.01 4.92
CA ALA A 371 0.03 -27.77 4.27
C ALA A 371 -1.19 -26.99 3.76
N PHE A 372 -1.26 -25.70 4.08
CA PHE A 372 -2.26 -24.80 3.50
C PHE A 372 -1.73 -24.25 2.18
N PRO A 373 -2.48 -24.37 1.07
CA PRO A 373 -2.07 -23.77 -0.20
C PRO A 373 -2.30 -22.25 -0.16
N ASP A 374 -1.34 -21.48 -0.65
CA ASP A 374 -1.52 -20.04 -0.82
C ASP A 374 -2.63 -19.74 -1.85
N ILE A 375 -3.40 -18.70 -1.59
CA ILE A 375 -4.47 -18.23 -2.46
C ILE A 375 -4.05 -16.91 -3.07
N THR A 376 -4.05 -16.81 -4.40
CA THR A 376 -3.79 -15.58 -5.14
C THR A 376 -5.08 -15.05 -5.76
N LEU A 377 -5.38 -13.78 -5.54
CA LEU A 377 -6.45 -13.07 -6.23
C LEU A 377 -5.89 -11.87 -6.97
N GLN A 378 -6.51 -11.57 -8.11
CA GLN A 378 -6.20 -10.42 -8.94
C GLN A 378 -7.47 -9.64 -9.27
N THR A 379 -7.40 -8.32 -9.21
CA THR A 379 -8.48 -7.43 -9.67
C THR A 379 -7.89 -6.13 -10.21
N THR A 380 -8.54 -5.53 -11.21
CA THR A 380 -8.14 -4.24 -11.77
C THR A 380 -9.21 -3.20 -11.46
N VAL A 381 -8.78 -2.04 -10.96
CA VAL A 381 -9.67 -0.98 -10.50
C VAL A 381 -9.21 0.34 -11.11
N ALA A 382 -10.12 1.07 -11.75
CA ALA A 382 -9.86 2.43 -12.21
C ALA A 382 -10.04 3.44 -11.06
N ALA A 383 -9.19 4.46 -11.02
CA ALA A 383 -9.32 5.62 -10.15
C ALA A 383 -10.63 6.36 -10.45
N GLY A 384 -11.39 6.76 -9.44
CA GLY A 384 -12.71 7.36 -9.67
C GLY A 384 -12.70 8.88 -9.85
N VAL A 385 -11.58 9.54 -9.56
CA VAL A 385 -11.37 10.95 -9.90
C VAL A 385 -11.01 11.03 -11.37
N THR A 386 -11.64 11.96 -12.10
CA THR A 386 -11.38 12.24 -13.53
C THR A 386 -10.74 13.61 -13.75
N THR A 387 -10.64 14.41 -12.70
CA THR A 387 -10.08 15.76 -12.72
C THR A 387 -8.70 15.76 -12.09
N ARG A 388 -7.84 16.67 -12.57
CA ARG A 388 -6.54 16.92 -11.95
C ARG A 388 -6.72 17.30 -10.48
N ILE A 389 -5.87 16.75 -9.62
CA ILE A 389 -5.65 17.26 -8.26
C ILE A 389 -4.37 18.07 -8.31
N ASP A 390 -4.46 19.34 -7.93
CA ASP A 390 -3.29 20.21 -7.92
C ASP A 390 -2.38 19.85 -6.74
N SER A 391 -1.14 19.49 -7.07
CA SER A 391 -0.07 19.23 -6.10
C SER A 391 1.10 20.19 -6.23
N TYR A 392 1.06 21.08 -7.23
CA TYR A 392 2.03 22.13 -7.47
C TYR A 392 1.27 23.45 -7.61
N PRO A 393 1.62 24.50 -6.84
CA PRO A 393 0.96 25.79 -6.92
C PRO A 393 1.05 26.34 -8.36
N PRO A 394 -0.03 26.92 -8.91
CA PRO A 394 0.05 27.62 -10.18
C PRO A 394 1.10 28.75 -10.14
N VAL A 395 1.70 29.03 -11.30
CA VAL A 395 2.78 30.02 -11.48
C VAL A 395 2.43 31.41 -10.95
N VAL A 396 1.14 31.75 -10.95
CA VAL A 396 0.63 33.03 -10.43
C VAL A 396 0.84 33.15 -8.92
N GLU A 397 0.80 32.04 -8.18
CA GLU A 397 1.02 32.01 -6.73
C GLU A 397 2.52 31.96 -6.38
N LEU A 398 3.33 31.33 -7.22
CA LEU A 398 4.80 31.39 -7.11
C LEU A 398 5.36 32.81 -7.27
N LYS A 399 4.60 33.71 -7.91
CA LYS A 399 4.94 35.13 -8.05
C LYS A 399 5.13 35.82 -6.70
N ASP A 400 4.35 35.44 -5.69
CA ASP A 400 4.39 36.07 -4.37
C ASP A 400 5.49 35.46 -3.48
N ALA A 401 5.92 34.24 -3.78
CA ALA A 401 6.92 33.48 -3.03
C ALA A 401 8.35 33.57 -3.61
N ALA A 402 8.64 34.55 -4.48
CA ALA A 402 9.85 34.69 -5.30
C ALA A 402 11.20 34.88 -4.54
N SER A 403 11.50 34.06 -3.53
CA SER A 403 12.87 33.71 -3.17
C SER A 403 13.32 32.56 -4.09
N LYS A 404 14.16 32.89 -5.06
CA LYS A 404 14.50 32.16 -6.28
C LYS A 404 14.97 30.68 -6.21
N ASN A 405 15.11 30.04 -5.04
CA ASN A 405 15.95 28.81 -4.96
C ASN A 405 15.33 27.61 -4.22
N TRP A 406 14.04 27.59 -3.89
CA TRP A 406 13.49 26.53 -3.02
C TRP A 406 13.63 25.11 -3.60
N LEU A 407 13.41 24.95 -4.92
CA LEU A 407 13.48 23.65 -5.56
C LEU A 407 14.94 23.16 -5.73
N LYS A 408 15.86 24.09 -5.96
CA LYS A 408 17.31 23.84 -5.96
C LYS A 408 17.79 23.36 -4.59
N ASP A 409 17.47 24.09 -3.53
CA ASP A 409 17.84 23.73 -2.16
C ASP A 409 17.32 22.33 -1.79
N MET A 410 16.13 21.98 -2.29
CA MET A 410 15.53 20.67 -2.10
C MET A 410 16.26 19.57 -2.87
N ILE A 411 16.54 19.76 -4.17
CA ILE A 411 17.27 18.78 -5.00
C ILE A 411 18.70 18.57 -4.49
N ASP A 412 19.41 19.66 -4.15
CA ASP A 412 20.80 19.64 -3.70
C ASP A 412 20.97 19.05 -2.28
N SER A 413 19.94 19.10 -1.44
CA SER A 413 19.97 18.52 -0.08
C SER A 413 19.90 16.99 -0.02
N LEU A 414 19.52 16.33 -1.13
CA LEU A 414 19.24 14.89 -1.18
C LEU A 414 20.47 13.96 -1.17
N PRO A 415 21.61 14.25 -1.83
CA PRO A 415 22.69 13.27 -1.98
C PRO A 415 23.55 13.06 -0.72
N GLU A 416 23.71 14.09 0.11
CA GLU A 416 24.72 14.08 1.19
C GLU A 416 24.15 13.63 2.55
N GLN A 417 22.83 13.66 2.74
CA GLN A 417 22.21 13.48 4.06
C GLN A 417 21.68 12.07 4.35
N LEU A 418 21.40 11.26 3.32
CA LEU A 418 20.96 9.86 3.50
C LEU A 418 22.09 8.90 3.88
N SER A 419 23.36 9.30 3.72
CA SER A 419 24.52 8.48 4.10
C SER A 419 24.99 8.67 5.56
N LEU A 420 24.42 9.63 6.31
CA LEU A 420 25.02 10.09 7.58
C LEU A 420 24.34 9.60 8.87
N GLN A 421 23.30 8.78 8.82
CA GLN A 421 22.69 8.22 10.04
C GLN A 421 22.27 6.76 9.88
N ALA A 422 23.26 5.88 9.68
CA ALA A 422 23.18 4.56 10.32
C ALA A 422 23.49 4.79 11.81
N VAL A 423 22.48 5.18 12.58
CA VAL A 423 22.57 5.14 14.05
C VAL A 423 22.60 3.65 14.44
N PRO A 424 23.56 3.21 15.28
CA PRO A 424 23.70 1.80 15.69
C PRO A 424 22.51 1.25 16.47
#